data_AF-A0A4Q2J014-F1
#
_entry.id   AF-A0A4Q2J014-F1
#
_cell.length_a   1.000
_cell.length_b   1.000
_cell.length_c   1.000
_cell.angle_alpha   90.00
_cell.angle_beta   90.00
_cell.angle_gamma   90.00
#
_symmetry.space_group_name_H-M   'P 1'
#
loop_
_entity.id
_entity.type
_entity.pdbx_description
1 polymer ?
#
loop_
_entity_poly.entity_id
_entity_poly.type
_entity_poly.pdbx_seq_one_letter_code
_entity_poly.pdbx_strand_id
1 'polypeptide(L)'
;MSEEAAEAALLESLGGDPADQNDDDQDADEDEDPSGGPADDDEGLDETEEVDEDAPEDDETPPAALDDDAVVAVEINGEAKDFKLADLKRLATEEAVITQRGQEADLLGGRAAATLQAALEAVQEDLAAYEGVDWLVLQQELDPETFAWHRQNAQRAQGRFQKLVGAAQGFEAVVAERRQAETTRAAQACVAELRSDLPGWNDKLYGEIMAYGIEAGLPEADVTAITNPKVIKLLRKAMLFDRGQKVATKKVQAAPTKVIKGGTREDGTARIADTKKAAQRLSRTGSDDDAVAVLMGRWG
;
A
#
# COMPACT_ATOMS: atom_id res chain seq x y z
N MET A 1 -0.23 1.03 44.23
CA MET A 1 0.46 0.33 43.12
C MET A 1 1.78 1.05 42.97
N SER A 2 2.85 0.49 43.54
CA SER A 2 4.17 1.13 43.54
C SER A 2 4.77 1.15 42.13
N GLU A 3 5.50 2.21 41.81
CA GLU A 3 6.21 2.41 40.53
C GLU A 3 7.15 1.24 40.19
N GLU A 4 7.68 0.59 41.23
CA GLU A 4 8.47 -0.65 41.17
C GLU A 4 7.69 -1.83 40.56
N ALA A 5 6.37 -1.92 40.77
CA ALA A 5 5.54 -2.98 40.20
C ALA A 5 5.25 -2.75 38.70
N ALA A 6 5.20 -1.49 38.27
CA ALA A 6 5.04 -1.16 36.85
C ALA A 6 6.36 -1.39 36.08
N GLU A 7 7.51 -1.12 36.72
CA GLU A 7 8.84 -1.36 36.14
C GLU A 7 9.17 -2.85 36.08
N ALA A 8 8.78 -3.64 37.07
CA ALA A 8 8.90 -5.10 37.06
C ALA A 8 8.06 -5.76 35.96
N ALA A 9 6.81 -5.32 35.79
CA ALA A 9 5.93 -5.84 34.73
C ALA A 9 6.43 -5.50 33.32
N LEU A 10 7.09 -4.34 33.14
CA LEU A 10 7.72 -3.96 31.88
C LEU A 10 8.95 -4.83 31.56
N LEU A 11 9.74 -5.17 32.58
CA LEU A 11 10.95 -6.00 32.45
C LEU A 11 10.62 -7.48 32.18
N GLU A 12 9.57 -8.00 32.80
CA GLU A 12 9.07 -9.36 32.57
C GLU A 12 8.45 -9.51 31.16
N SER A 13 7.80 -8.46 30.66
CA SER A 13 7.26 -8.39 29.29
C SER A 13 8.34 -8.35 28.19
N LEU A 14 9.55 -7.89 28.51
CA LEU A 14 10.63 -7.65 27.53
C LEU A 14 11.70 -8.77 27.44
N GLY A 15 11.54 -9.88 28.16
CA GLY A 15 12.36 -11.08 27.96
C GLY A 15 13.14 -11.51 29.19
N GLY A 16 12.83 -12.72 29.65
CA GLY A 16 13.41 -13.38 30.81
C GLY A 16 14.92 -13.62 30.74
N ASP A 17 15.48 -13.74 31.93
CA ASP A 17 16.89 -13.99 32.24
C ASP A 17 17.42 -15.27 31.56
N PRO A 18 18.64 -15.27 30.99
CA PRO A 18 19.25 -16.44 30.38
C PRO A 18 20.13 -17.19 31.38
N ALA A 19 19.54 -18.04 32.23
CA ALA A 19 20.27 -19.06 32.98
C ALA A 19 19.35 -20.09 33.64
N ASP A 20 19.04 -21.20 32.94
CA ASP A 20 19.40 -22.54 33.43
C ASP A 20 19.13 -23.59 32.33
N GLN A 21 20.17 -24.33 31.95
CA GLN A 21 20.06 -25.56 31.17
C GLN A 21 20.28 -26.70 32.16
N ASN A 22 19.31 -27.60 32.30
CA ASN A 22 19.53 -29.04 32.22
C ASN A 22 18.21 -29.83 32.26
N ASP A 23 18.05 -30.61 31.19
CA ASP A 23 17.45 -31.94 31.05
C ASP A 23 16.71 -32.56 32.25
N ASP A 24 15.46 -32.96 32.02
CA ASP A 24 15.08 -34.35 32.29
C ASP A 24 13.94 -34.80 31.36
N ASP A 25 14.17 -35.95 30.72
CA ASP A 25 13.26 -36.71 29.87
C ASP A 25 12.05 -37.23 30.68
N GLN A 26 10.85 -37.13 30.11
CA GLN A 26 9.81 -38.13 30.35
C GLN A 26 8.74 -38.13 29.26
N ASP A 27 8.79 -39.20 28.47
CA ASP A 27 7.72 -39.73 27.61
C ASP A 27 6.41 -39.93 28.40
N ALA A 28 5.30 -39.51 27.81
CA ALA A 28 3.99 -40.15 27.98
C ALA A 28 3.06 -39.72 26.84
N ASP A 29 2.90 -40.64 25.88
CA ASP A 29 1.76 -40.72 24.97
C ASP A 29 0.44 -40.76 25.75
N GLU A 30 -0.57 -40.00 25.32
CA GLU A 30 -1.98 -40.40 25.43
C GLU A 30 -2.83 -39.60 24.44
N ASP A 31 -3.21 -40.28 23.35
CA ASP A 31 -4.29 -39.94 22.43
C ASP A 31 -5.62 -39.81 23.19
N GLU A 32 -6.41 -38.76 22.94
CA GLU A 32 -7.88 -38.84 23.00
C GLU A 32 -8.55 -37.67 22.23
N ASP A 33 -9.13 -38.02 21.09
CA ASP A 33 -10.15 -37.27 20.33
C ASP A 33 -11.49 -37.34 21.09
N PRO A 34 -12.24 -36.22 21.19
CA PRO A 34 -13.64 -36.35 20.80
C PRO A 34 -14.17 -35.13 20.02
N SER A 35 -14.46 -35.39 18.75
CA SER A 35 -15.67 -34.99 18.01
C SER A 35 -16.89 -34.69 18.92
N GLY A 36 -17.43 -33.48 18.80
CA GLY A 36 -18.72 -33.12 19.39
C GLY A 36 -19.07 -31.64 19.29
N GLY A 37 -19.78 -31.23 18.24
CA GLY A 37 -20.62 -30.02 18.24
C GLY A 37 -22.05 -30.38 17.82
N PRO A 38 -23.03 -29.46 17.89
CA PRO A 38 -23.06 -28.16 18.56
C PRO A 38 -24.20 -28.07 19.60
N ALA A 39 -24.18 -27.04 20.45
CA ALA A 39 -25.35 -26.67 21.25
C ALA A 39 -25.64 -25.17 21.05
N ASP A 40 -26.87 -24.93 20.57
CA ASP A 40 -27.63 -23.69 20.66
C ASP A 40 -27.46 -23.00 22.03
N ASP A 41 -27.32 -21.67 22.02
CA ASP A 41 -28.06 -20.85 22.98
C ASP A 41 -28.31 -19.46 22.40
N ASP A 42 -29.60 -19.26 22.12
CA ASP A 42 -30.32 -18.05 21.74
C ASP A 42 -30.68 -17.30 23.02
N GLU A 43 -30.06 -16.14 23.28
CA GLU A 43 -30.52 -15.20 24.30
C GLU A 43 -30.97 -13.90 23.64
N GLY A 44 -32.30 -13.74 23.60
CA GLY A 44 -32.98 -12.56 23.13
C GLY A 44 -32.84 -11.35 24.05
N LEU A 45 -32.80 -10.17 23.43
CA LEU A 45 -33.12 -8.89 24.06
C LEU A 45 -34.09 -8.14 23.15
N ASP A 46 -35.33 -8.08 23.63
CA ASP A 46 -36.46 -7.31 23.16
C ASP A 46 -36.29 -5.85 23.62
N GLU A 47 -35.98 -4.94 22.70
CA GLU A 47 -36.20 -3.51 22.89
C GLU A 47 -37.13 -2.98 21.80
N THR A 48 -38.37 -2.79 22.21
CA THR A 48 -39.44 -2.10 21.50
C THR A 48 -39.10 -0.61 21.35
N GLU A 49 -38.85 -0.14 20.13
CA GLU A 49 -39.00 1.27 19.76
C GLU A 49 -40.16 1.44 18.78
N GLU A 50 -40.99 2.44 19.08
CA GLU A 50 -42.23 2.76 18.38
C GLU A 50 -41.98 3.23 16.94
N VAL A 51 -42.75 2.66 16.01
CA VAL A 51 -42.75 3.01 14.58
C VAL A 51 -43.64 4.24 14.36
N ASP A 52 -43.03 5.33 13.87
CA ASP A 52 -43.71 6.48 13.29
C ASP A 52 -44.08 6.14 11.83
N GLU A 53 -45.38 6.18 11.52
CA GLU A 53 -45.98 5.90 10.22
C GLU A 53 -45.88 7.12 9.29
N ASP A 54 -44.95 7.10 8.31
CA ASP A 54 -45.19 7.51 6.91
C ASP A 54 -43.86 7.62 6.12
N ALA A 55 -43.53 6.60 5.33
CA ALA A 55 -42.62 6.74 4.18
C ALA A 55 -42.92 5.62 3.15
N PRO A 56 -42.90 5.92 1.84
CA PRO A 56 -43.45 5.06 0.80
C PRO A 56 -42.67 3.74 0.65
N GLU A 57 -43.43 2.66 0.44
CA GLU A 57 -42.93 1.31 0.11
C GLU A 57 -42.00 1.36 -1.11
N ASP A 58 -40.69 1.20 -0.87
CA ASP A 58 -39.76 0.73 -1.89
C ASP A 58 -39.65 -0.79 -1.72
N ASP A 59 -40.10 -1.52 -2.73
CA ASP A 59 -40.10 -2.98 -2.82
C ASP A 59 -38.67 -3.48 -3.06
N GLU A 60 -37.79 -3.32 -2.06
CA GLU A 60 -36.52 -4.04 -2.01
C GLU A 60 -36.73 -5.39 -1.34
N THR A 61 -37.03 -6.39 -2.17
CA THR A 61 -36.90 -7.79 -1.78
C THR A 61 -35.49 -8.02 -1.20
N PRO A 62 -35.35 -8.48 0.06
CA PRO A 62 -34.03 -8.80 0.60
C PRO A 62 -33.41 -9.90 -0.28
N PRO A 63 -32.14 -9.77 -0.72
CA PRO A 63 -31.52 -10.78 -1.56
C PRO A 63 -31.55 -12.12 -0.82
N ALA A 64 -32.10 -13.14 -1.46
CA ALA A 64 -32.14 -14.49 -0.91
C ALA A 64 -30.74 -14.90 -0.44
N ALA A 65 -30.61 -15.24 0.84
CA ALA A 65 -29.36 -15.74 1.40
C ALA A 65 -28.95 -16.99 0.62
N LEU A 66 -27.87 -16.89 -0.15
CA LEU A 66 -27.30 -18.03 -0.87
C LEU A 66 -26.66 -18.99 0.15
N ASP A 67 -26.99 -20.26 -0.01
CA ASP A 67 -26.49 -21.35 0.83
C ASP A 67 -24.95 -21.49 0.68
N ASP A 68 -24.28 -22.02 1.70
CA ASP A 68 -22.80 -22.08 1.71
C ASP A 68 -22.24 -23.03 0.63
N ASP A 69 -23.03 -23.98 0.17
CA ASP A 69 -22.74 -24.87 -0.96
C ASP A 69 -23.02 -24.23 -2.34
N ALA A 70 -23.56 -23.00 -2.38
CA ALA A 70 -23.82 -22.30 -3.64
C ALA A 70 -22.49 -22.04 -4.38
N VAL A 71 -22.48 -22.39 -5.66
CA VAL A 71 -21.35 -22.14 -6.55
C VAL A 71 -21.53 -20.76 -7.20
N VAL A 72 -20.59 -19.86 -6.95
CA VAL A 72 -20.55 -18.51 -7.49
C VAL A 72 -19.49 -18.46 -8.58
N ALA A 73 -19.90 -18.08 -9.80
CA ALA A 73 -18.99 -17.82 -10.90
C ALA A 73 -18.33 -16.45 -10.69
N VAL A 74 -17.02 -16.45 -10.45
CA VAL A 74 -16.21 -15.23 -10.29
C VAL A 74 -15.35 -15.06 -11.54
N GLU A 75 -15.48 -13.91 -12.21
CA GLU A 75 -14.62 -13.59 -13.35
C GLU A 75 -13.23 -13.17 -12.87
N ILE A 76 -12.21 -13.95 -13.25
CA ILE A 76 -10.81 -13.62 -13.01
C ILE A 76 -10.12 -13.52 -14.37
N ASN A 77 -9.62 -12.33 -14.71
CA ASN A 77 -8.95 -12.06 -16.00
C ASN A 77 -9.81 -12.37 -17.25
N GLY A 78 -11.14 -12.21 -17.16
CA GLY A 78 -12.07 -12.43 -18.28
C GLY A 78 -12.45 -13.91 -18.52
N GLU A 79 -12.08 -14.79 -17.60
CA GLU A 79 -12.51 -16.20 -17.58
C GLU A 79 -13.36 -16.44 -16.33
N ALA A 80 -14.60 -16.90 -16.51
CA ALA A 80 -15.50 -17.23 -15.42
C ALA A 80 -15.04 -18.54 -14.76
N LYS A 81 -14.75 -18.48 -13.46
CA LYS A 81 -14.38 -19.66 -12.67
C LYS A 81 -15.34 -19.84 -11.51
N ASP A 82 -15.77 -21.08 -11.34
CA ASP A 82 -16.74 -21.48 -10.34
C ASP A 82 -16.06 -21.72 -8.99
N PHE A 83 -16.48 -20.99 -7.96
CA PHE A 83 -16.01 -21.15 -6.58
C PHE A 83 -17.18 -21.43 -5.65
N LYS A 84 -16.99 -22.25 -4.63
CA LYS A 84 -18.01 -22.40 -3.57
C LYS A 84 -18.06 -21.15 -2.71
N LEU A 85 -19.26 -20.74 -2.33
CA LEU A 85 -19.47 -19.58 -1.46
C LEU A 85 -18.80 -19.78 -0.09
N ALA A 86 -18.82 -20.99 0.45
CA ALA A 86 -18.08 -21.36 1.67
C ALA A 86 -16.57 -21.08 1.56
N ASP A 87 -15.94 -21.41 0.44
CA ASP A 87 -14.50 -21.20 0.23
C ASP A 87 -14.16 -19.72 0.11
N LEU A 88 -15.03 -18.92 -0.53
CA LEU A 88 -14.87 -17.47 -0.62
C LEU A 88 -15.06 -16.79 0.73
N LYS A 89 -16.06 -17.20 1.52
CA LYS A 89 -16.28 -16.71 2.89
C LYS A 89 -15.09 -17.04 3.78
N ARG A 90 -14.56 -18.27 3.70
CA ARG A 90 -13.35 -18.69 4.43
C ARG A 90 -12.12 -17.86 4.03
N LEU A 91 -11.91 -17.62 2.74
CA LEU A 91 -10.78 -16.81 2.28
C LEU A 91 -10.91 -15.36 2.76
N ALA A 92 -12.11 -14.78 2.68
CA ALA A 92 -12.38 -13.42 3.14
C ALA A 92 -12.20 -13.28 4.66
N THR A 93 -12.62 -14.28 5.45
CA THR A 93 -12.37 -14.28 6.90
C THR A 93 -10.89 -14.49 7.23
N GLU A 94 -10.18 -15.33 6.49
CA GLU A 94 -8.73 -15.50 6.62
C GLU A 94 -7.99 -14.19 6.32
N GLU A 95 -8.33 -13.49 5.24
CA GLU A 95 -7.75 -12.18 4.89
C GLU A 95 -8.09 -11.10 5.94
N ALA A 96 -9.32 -11.08 6.45
CA ALA A 96 -9.73 -10.16 7.50
C ALA A 96 -8.96 -10.40 8.80
N VAL A 97 -8.79 -11.66 9.22
CA VAL A 97 -8.01 -12.03 10.42
C VAL A 97 -6.53 -11.70 10.24
N ILE A 98 -5.95 -11.94 9.07
CA ILE A 98 -4.54 -11.60 8.78
C ILE A 98 -4.35 -10.08 8.83
N THR A 99 -5.27 -9.33 8.22
CA THR A 99 -5.23 -7.86 8.21
C THR A 99 -5.38 -7.29 9.62
N GLN A 100 -6.34 -7.81 10.39
CA GLN A 100 -6.58 -7.41 11.78
C GLN A 100 -5.36 -7.72 12.66
N ARG A 101 -4.78 -8.92 12.56
CA ARG A 101 -3.55 -9.29 13.28
C ARG A 101 -2.36 -8.41 12.89
N GLY A 102 -2.26 -8.03 11.62
CA GLY A 102 -1.24 -7.08 11.15
C GLY A 102 -1.39 -5.71 11.82
N GLN A 103 -2.61 -5.15 11.78
CA GLN A 103 -2.92 -3.87 12.43
C GLN A 103 -2.68 -3.91 13.94
N GLU A 104 -3.07 -5.00 14.61
CA GLU A 104 -2.84 -5.18 16.04
C GLU A 104 -1.34 -5.25 16.37
N ALA A 105 -0.56 -6.00 15.59
CA ALA A 105 0.88 -6.07 15.76
C ALA A 105 1.58 -4.72 15.56
N ASP A 106 1.12 -3.92 14.60
CA ASP A 106 1.64 -2.56 14.35
C ASP A 106 1.28 -1.60 15.50
N LEU A 107 0.05 -1.67 16.00
CA LEU A 107 -0.39 -0.88 17.15
C LEU A 107 0.39 -1.25 18.42
N LEU A 108 0.60 -2.54 18.67
CA LEU A 108 1.39 -3.02 19.80
C LEU A 108 2.84 -2.56 19.70
N GLY A 109 3.46 -2.67 18.51
CA GLY A 109 4.82 -2.19 18.27
C GLY A 109 4.95 -0.68 18.43
N GLY A 110 4.00 0.09 17.90
CA GLY A 110 3.95 1.55 18.05
C GLY A 110 3.77 1.99 19.51
N ARG A 111 2.91 1.29 20.26
CA ARG A 111 2.73 1.53 21.70
C ARG A 111 4.00 1.23 22.49
N ALA A 112 4.65 0.09 22.22
CA ALA A 112 5.91 -0.28 22.87
C ALA A 112 7.02 0.76 22.62
N ALA A 113 7.15 1.24 21.38
CA ALA A 113 8.08 2.31 21.02
C ALA A 113 7.77 3.61 21.79
N ALA A 114 6.51 4.03 21.83
CA ALA A 114 6.08 5.24 22.52
C ALA A 114 6.32 5.16 24.04
N THR A 115 6.03 4.01 24.66
CA THR A 115 6.28 3.83 26.10
C THR A 115 7.77 3.83 26.43
N LEU A 116 8.61 3.23 25.57
CA LEU A 116 10.05 3.21 25.77
C LEU A 116 10.66 4.60 25.58
N GLN A 117 10.17 5.37 24.61
CA GLN A 117 10.56 6.76 24.42
C GLN A 117 10.16 7.64 25.62
N ALA A 118 8.91 7.54 26.09
CA ALA A 118 8.46 8.29 27.26
C ALA A 118 9.27 7.95 28.54
N ALA A 119 9.61 6.67 28.72
CA ALA A 119 10.47 6.24 29.83
C ALA A 119 11.89 6.80 29.73
N LEU A 120 12.46 6.85 28.52
CA LEU A 120 13.76 7.48 28.28
C LEU A 120 13.75 8.98 28.58
N GLU A 121 12.73 9.69 28.13
CA GLU A 121 12.55 11.12 28.40
C GLU A 121 12.43 11.40 29.90
N ALA A 122 11.59 10.63 30.62
CA ALA A 122 11.43 10.77 32.06
C ALA A 122 12.74 10.57 32.84
N VAL A 123 13.54 9.55 32.47
CA VAL A 123 14.83 9.31 33.13
C VAL A 123 15.89 10.35 32.74
N GLN A 124 15.81 10.92 31.54
CA GLN A 124 16.66 12.06 31.15
C GLN A 124 16.34 13.30 31.99
N GLU A 125 15.06 13.59 32.26
CA GLU A 125 14.67 14.67 33.16
C GLU A 125 15.19 14.45 34.59
N ASP A 126 15.08 13.22 35.11
CA ASP A 126 15.65 12.84 36.42
C ASP A 126 17.17 13.06 36.48
N LEU A 127 17.88 12.73 35.40
CA LEU A 127 19.33 12.91 35.30
C LEU A 127 19.72 14.38 35.10
N ALA A 128 18.91 15.18 34.41
CA ALA A 128 19.15 16.60 34.21
C ALA A 128 19.24 17.37 35.54
N ALA A 129 18.48 16.94 36.55
CA ALA A 129 18.58 17.48 37.92
C ALA A 129 19.97 17.29 38.57
N TYR A 130 20.77 16.35 38.06
CA TYR A 130 22.12 16.06 38.54
C TYR A 130 23.21 16.48 37.54
N GLU A 131 22.84 17.04 36.40
CA GLU A 131 23.77 17.47 35.38
C GLU A 131 24.56 18.70 35.86
N GLY A 132 25.89 18.62 35.82
CA GLY A 132 26.77 19.69 36.28
C GLY A 132 26.85 19.86 37.81
N VAL A 133 26.24 18.96 38.59
CA VAL A 133 26.36 18.96 40.05
C VAL A 133 27.78 18.55 40.48
N ASP A 134 28.44 19.42 41.25
CA ASP A 134 29.72 19.09 41.88
C ASP A 134 29.48 18.31 43.18
N TRP A 135 29.59 17.00 43.09
CA TRP A 135 29.39 16.09 44.22
C TRP A 135 30.35 16.34 45.39
N LEU A 136 31.54 16.91 45.16
CA LEU A 136 32.49 17.21 46.23
C LEU A 136 32.06 18.45 47.03
N VAL A 137 31.44 19.42 46.35
CA VAL A 137 30.85 20.60 47.00
C VAL A 137 29.60 20.20 47.78
N LEU A 138 28.69 19.43 47.16
CA LEU A 138 27.49 18.94 47.84
C LEU A 138 27.79 18.12 49.09
N GLN A 139 28.87 17.32 49.08
CA GLN A 139 29.29 16.56 50.26
C GLN A 139 29.67 17.45 51.46
N GLN A 140 30.13 18.68 51.19
CA GLN A 140 30.52 19.63 52.23
C GLN A 140 29.35 20.50 52.70
N GLU A 141 28.37 20.75 51.82
CA GLU A 141 27.23 21.63 52.08
C GLU A 141 26.02 20.89 52.69
N LEU A 142 25.79 19.62 52.33
CA LEU A 142 24.67 18.82 52.82
C LEU A 142 25.06 17.94 54.01
N ASP A 143 24.05 17.55 54.79
CA ASP A 143 24.21 16.50 55.78
C ASP A 143 24.47 15.13 55.11
N PRO A 144 25.14 14.19 55.80
CA PRO A 144 25.51 12.90 55.21
C PRO A 144 24.34 12.06 54.70
N GLU A 145 23.16 12.18 55.31
CA GLU A 145 21.99 11.39 54.94
C GLU A 145 21.37 11.90 53.64
N THR A 146 21.15 13.22 53.54
CA THR A 146 20.63 13.86 52.32
C THR A 146 21.60 13.72 51.14
N PHE A 147 22.91 13.85 51.40
CA PHE A 147 23.93 13.59 50.37
C PHE A 147 23.89 12.15 49.86
N ALA A 148 23.83 11.17 50.77
CA ALA A 148 23.75 9.75 50.39
C ALA A 148 22.48 9.45 49.59
N TRP A 149 21.35 10.07 49.95
CA TRP A 149 20.08 9.96 49.22
C TRP A 149 20.21 10.47 47.77
N HIS A 150 20.72 11.69 47.57
CA HIS A 150 20.93 12.23 46.22
C HIS A 150 21.89 11.38 45.39
N ARG A 151 23.00 10.92 45.98
CA ARG A 151 23.99 10.07 45.31
C ARG A 151 23.38 8.73 44.90
N GLN A 152 22.57 8.13 45.76
CA GLN A 152 21.85 6.89 45.44
C GLN A 152 20.82 7.12 44.31
N ASN A 153 20.08 8.22 44.37
CA ASN A 153 19.06 8.52 43.38
C ASN A 153 19.66 8.78 41.99
N ALA A 154 20.75 9.56 41.92
CA ALA A 154 21.48 9.79 40.68
C ALA A 154 22.02 8.48 40.07
N GLN A 155 22.55 7.57 40.90
CA GLN A 155 23.01 6.27 40.44
C GLN A 155 21.88 5.37 39.95
N ARG A 156 20.72 5.41 40.61
CA ARG A 156 19.52 4.68 40.17
C ARG A 156 19.04 5.21 38.82
N ALA A 157 18.91 6.52 38.68
CA ALA A 157 18.52 7.16 37.42
C ALA A 157 19.51 6.81 36.28
N GLN A 158 20.82 6.85 36.56
CA GLN A 158 21.83 6.46 35.58
C GLN A 158 21.74 4.98 35.18
N GLY A 159 21.49 4.09 36.14
CA GLY A 159 21.30 2.66 35.88
C GLY A 159 20.05 2.39 35.04
N ARG A 160 18.93 3.05 35.35
CA ARG A 160 17.69 2.99 34.55
C ARG A 160 17.91 3.48 33.13
N PHE A 161 18.62 4.59 32.97
CA PHE A 161 18.97 5.15 31.65
C PHE A 161 19.73 4.14 30.79
N GLN A 162 20.78 3.53 31.34
CA GLN A 162 21.58 2.55 30.59
C GLN A 162 20.74 1.33 30.17
N LYS A 163 19.87 0.82 31.05
CA LYS A 163 18.96 -0.28 30.73
C LYS A 163 17.98 0.09 29.63
N LEU A 164 17.34 1.26 29.73
CA LEU A 164 16.37 1.73 28.74
C LEU A 164 17.02 1.98 27.38
N VAL A 165 18.23 2.54 27.34
CA VAL A 165 18.99 2.72 26.09
C VAL A 165 19.34 1.35 25.48
N GLY A 166 19.76 0.38 26.27
CA GLY A 166 20.00 -0.98 25.80
C GLY A 166 18.74 -1.64 25.24
N ALA A 167 17.60 -1.50 25.93
CA ALA A 167 16.31 -1.98 25.46
C ALA A 167 15.87 -1.28 24.16
N ALA A 168 16.14 0.02 24.01
CA ALA A 168 15.85 0.78 22.80
C ALA A 168 16.62 0.23 21.58
N GLN A 169 17.91 0.01 21.75
CA GLN A 169 18.79 -0.54 20.71
C GLN A 169 18.37 -1.96 20.33
N GLY A 170 18.04 -2.80 21.32
CA GLY A 170 17.52 -4.15 21.08
C GLY A 170 16.19 -4.13 20.32
N PHE A 171 15.26 -3.25 20.72
CA PHE A 171 13.98 -3.09 20.04
C PHE A 171 14.16 -2.66 18.58
N GLU A 172 15.03 -1.68 18.31
CA GLU A 172 15.32 -1.24 16.94
C GLU A 172 15.91 -2.37 16.08
N ALA A 173 16.81 -3.18 16.64
CA ALA A 173 17.38 -4.33 15.94
C ALA A 173 16.30 -5.37 15.58
N VAL A 174 15.42 -5.71 16.52
CA VAL A 174 14.32 -6.66 16.29
C VAL A 174 13.34 -6.13 15.23
N VAL A 175 12.98 -4.84 15.30
CA VAL A 175 12.09 -4.22 14.30
C VAL A 175 12.74 -4.20 12.91
N ALA A 176 14.04 -3.90 12.83
CA ALA A 176 14.79 -3.90 11.58
C ALA A 176 14.87 -5.31 10.97
N GLU A 177 15.18 -6.33 11.78
CA GLU A 177 15.22 -7.73 11.36
C GLU A 177 13.86 -8.20 10.84
N ARG A 178 12.78 -7.91 11.58
CA ARG A 178 11.42 -8.26 11.17
C ARG A 178 11.05 -7.61 9.83
N ARG A 179 11.34 -6.31 9.65
CA ARG A 179 11.11 -5.62 8.37
C ARG A 179 11.91 -6.24 7.23
N GLN A 180 13.17 -6.63 7.48
CA GLN A 180 14.00 -7.26 6.48
C GLN A 180 13.48 -8.66 6.10
N ALA A 181 13.00 -9.43 7.07
CA ALA A 181 12.38 -10.73 6.84
C ALA A 181 11.08 -10.60 6.03
N GLU A 182 10.21 -9.65 6.38
CA GLU A 182 8.96 -9.37 5.67
C GLU A 182 9.20 -8.92 4.23
N THR A 183 10.14 -8.01 4.01
CA THR A 183 10.52 -7.54 2.65
C THR A 183 11.11 -8.68 1.81
N THR A 184 11.97 -9.52 2.39
CA THR A 184 12.53 -10.69 1.70
C THR A 184 11.44 -11.70 1.35
N ARG A 185 10.53 -12.00 2.27
CA ARG A 185 9.39 -12.89 2.04
C ARG A 185 8.47 -12.35 0.93
N ALA A 186 8.17 -11.05 0.97
CA ALA A 186 7.38 -10.39 -0.06
C ALA A 186 8.07 -10.44 -1.44
N ALA A 187 9.39 -10.19 -1.50
CA ALA A 187 10.18 -10.30 -2.72
C ALA A 187 10.16 -11.74 -3.29
N GLN A 188 10.30 -12.76 -2.45
CA GLN A 188 10.23 -14.16 -2.88
C GLN A 188 8.84 -14.53 -3.42
N ALA A 189 7.77 -14.13 -2.72
CA ALA A 189 6.40 -14.34 -3.17
C ALA A 189 6.13 -13.63 -4.52
N CYS A 190 6.64 -12.41 -4.67
CA CYS A 190 6.56 -11.63 -5.90
C CYS A 190 7.24 -12.34 -7.07
N VAL A 191 8.47 -12.83 -6.88
CA VAL A 191 9.18 -13.60 -7.92
C VAL A 191 8.45 -14.88 -8.27
N ALA A 192 7.86 -15.59 -7.30
CA ALA A 192 7.07 -16.79 -7.54
C ALA A 192 5.84 -16.48 -8.43
N GLU A 193 5.09 -15.43 -8.10
CA GLU A 193 3.92 -15.01 -8.89
C GLU A 193 4.32 -14.56 -10.31
N LEU A 194 5.42 -13.79 -10.43
CA LEU A 194 5.91 -13.33 -11.73
C LEU A 194 6.37 -14.49 -12.62
N ARG A 195 6.97 -15.54 -12.05
CA ARG A 195 7.35 -16.75 -12.79
C ARG A 195 6.13 -17.55 -13.26
N SER A 196 5.06 -17.57 -12.47
CA SER A 196 3.81 -18.23 -12.85
C SER A 196 3.10 -17.48 -13.99
N ASP A 197 2.99 -16.16 -13.87
CA ASP A 197 2.13 -15.36 -14.77
C ASP A 197 2.86 -14.88 -16.02
N LEU A 198 4.19 -14.80 -15.99
CA LEU A 198 4.99 -14.27 -17.09
C LEU A 198 5.93 -15.34 -17.66
N PRO A 199 5.57 -15.96 -18.80
CA PRO A 199 6.49 -16.87 -19.48
C PRO A 199 7.76 -16.12 -19.91
N GLY A 200 8.92 -16.69 -19.59
CA GLY A 200 10.24 -16.09 -19.89
C GLY A 200 10.78 -15.15 -18.82
N TRP A 201 10.18 -15.09 -17.63
CA TRP A 201 10.73 -14.33 -16.49
C TRP A 201 12.17 -14.74 -16.15
N ASN A 202 13.07 -13.77 -16.09
CA ASN A 202 14.48 -13.96 -15.72
C ASN A 202 15.08 -12.64 -15.22
N ASP A 203 16.27 -12.71 -14.63
CA ASP A 203 16.95 -11.56 -14.03
C ASP A 203 17.27 -10.44 -15.04
N LYS A 204 17.47 -10.77 -16.33
CA LYS A 204 17.68 -9.76 -17.38
C LYS A 204 16.39 -8.97 -17.65
N LEU A 205 15.26 -9.67 -17.77
CA LEU A 205 13.96 -9.02 -17.96
C LEU A 205 13.61 -8.13 -16.76
N TYR A 206 13.90 -8.60 -15.55
CA TYR A 206 13.76 -7.78 -14.34
C TYR A 206 14.62 -6.51 -14.45
N GLY A 207 15.92 -6.64 -14.75
CA GLY A 207 16.82 -5.49 -14.93
C GLY A 207 16.35 -4.50 -16.00
N GLU A 208 15.81 -4.98 -17.13
CA GLU A 208 15.23 -4.12 -18.16
C GLU A 208 14.01 -3.34 -17.68
N ILE A 209 13.12 -3.98 -16.90
CA ILE A 209 11.93 -3.32 -16.35
C ILE A 209 12.34 -2.26 -15.33
N MET A 210 13.33 -2.56 -14.48
CA MET A 210 13.83 -1.60 -13.48
C MET A 210 14.51 -0.40 -14.17
N ALA A 211 15.36 -0.65 -15.17
CA ALA A 211 16.00 0.40 -15.95
C ALA A 211 14.97 1.33 -16.63
N TYR A 212 13.91 0.76 -17.20
CA TYR A 212 12.80 1.54 -17.77
C TYR A 212 12.08 2.38 -16.70
N GLY A 213 11.85 1.85 -15.49
CA GLY A 213 11.28 2.63 -14.39
C GLY A 213 12.13 3.85 -14.02
N ILE A 214 13.45 3.69 -13.99
CA ILE A 214 14.39 4.79 -13.73
C ILE A 214 14.36 5.81 -14.87
N GLU A 215 14.36 5.35 -16.13
CA GLU A 215 14.22 6.23 -17.30
C GLU A 215 12.89 6.99 -17.33
N ALA A 216 11.81 6.38 -16.82
CA ALA A 216 10.50 7.00 -16.69
C ALA A 216 10.41 8.01 -15.53
N GLY A 217 11.46 8.15 -14.72
CA GLY A 217 11.58 9.14 -13.65
C GLY A 217 11.34 8.62 -12.24
N LEU A 218 11.23 7.29 -12.04
CA LEU A 218 11.16 6.72 -10.70
C LEU A 218 12.58 6.71 -10.06
N PRO A 219 12.70 7.02 -8.75
CA PRO A 219 13.96 6.88 -8.04
C PRO A 219 14.46 5.42 -8.04
N GLU A 220 15.76 5.23 -8.19
CA GLU A 220 16.39 3.89 -8.21
C GLU A 220 16.10 3.07 -6.94
N ALA A 221 16.11 3.73 -5.78
CA ALA A 221 15.77 3.11 -4.50
C ALA A 221 14.34 2.58 -4.48
N ASP A 222 13.40 3.33 -5.04
CA ASP A 222 11.98 2.95 -5.06
C ASP A 222 11.75 1.78 -6.00
N VAL A 223 12.40 1.81 -7.16
CA VAL A 223 12.27 0.77 -8.20
C VAL A 223 12.81 -0.58 -7.72
N THR A 224 13.97 -0.57 -7.05
CA THR A 224 14.58 -1.79 -6.51
C THR A 224 13.85 -2.33 -5.27
N ALA A 225 13.14 -1.47 -4.53
CA ALA A 225 12.32 -1.86 -3.38
C ALA A 225 10.92 -2.38 -3.75
N ILE A 226 10.53 -2.40 -5.03
CA ILE A 226 9.21 -2.89 -5.45
C ILE A 226 9.08 -4.40 -5.18
N THR A 227 8.34 -4.74 -4.13
CA THR A 227 7.97 -6.12 -3.79
C THR A 227 6.58 -6.51 -4.28
N ASN A 228 5.84 -5.59 -4.91
CA ASN A 228 4.50 -5.88 -5.42
C ASN A 228 4.53 -6.37 -6.89
N PRO A 229 4.07 -7.60 -7.18
CA PRO A 229 4.11 -8.17 -8.54
C PRO A 229 3.22 -7.42 -9.53
N LYS A 230 2.10 -6.82 -9.08
CA LYS A 230 1.20 -6.04 -9.94
C LYS A 230 1.89 -4.80 -10.51
N VAL A 231 2.72 -4.15 -9.71
CA VAL A 231 3.48 -2.95 -10.12
C VAL A 231 4.53 -3.33 -11.16
N ILE A 232 5.25 -4.44 -10.95
CA ILE A 232 6.23 -4.94 -11.92
C ILE A 232 5.54 -5.32 -13.24
N LYS A 233 4.36 -5.96 -13.19
CA LYS A 233 3.55 -6.25 -14.39
C LYS A 233 3.12 -4.96 -15.11
N LEU A 234 2.74 -3.91 -14.37
CA LEU A 234 2.37 -2.62 -14.94
C LEU A 234 3.56 -1.94 -15.64
N LEU A 235 4.72 -1.88 -14.97
CA LEU A 235 5.96 -1.33 -15.53
C LEU A 235 6.36 -2.08 -16.80
N ARG A 236 6.27 -3.42 -16.79
CA ARG A 236 6.51 -4.22 -17.99
C ARG A 236 5.55 -3.87 -19.13
N LYS A 237 4.25 -3.70 -18.83
CA LYS A 237 3.25 -3.32 -19.84
C LYS A 237 3.54 -1.94 -20.41
N ALA A 238 3.88 -0.97 -19.58
CA ALA A 238 4.28 0.38 -20.01
C ALA A 238 5.54 0.33 -20.88
N MET A 239 6.57 -0.41 -20.47
CA MET A 239 7.79 -0.63 -21.25
C MET A 239 7.48 -1.25 -22.63
N LEU A 240 6.62 -2.26 -22.69
CA LEU A 240 6.21 -2.88 -23.95
C LEU A 240 5.37 -1.95 -24.81
N PHE A 241 4.54 -1.11 -24.21
CA PHE A 241 3.74 -0.11 -24.90
C PHE A 241 4.63 0.96 -25.54
N ASP A 242 5.64 1.47 -24.83
CA ASP A 242 6.56 2.47 -25.37
C ASP A 242 7.50 1.88 -26.45
N ARG A 243 7.98 0.64 -26.24
CA ARG A 243 8.72 -0.11 -27.27
C ARG A 243 7.84 -0.42 -28.50
N GLY A 244 6.54 -0.64 -28.27
CA GLY A 244 5.51 -0.91 -29.27
C GLY A 244 5.01 0.35 -29.99
N GLN A 245 5.11 1.52 -29.34
CA GLN A 245 5.04 2.85 -29.96
C GLN A 245 6.30 3.10 -30.80
N LYS A 246 6.58 2.20 -31.74
CA LYS A 246 7.18 2.65 -32.99
C LYS A 246 6.14 3.58 -33.60
N VAL A 247 6.37 4.88 -33.42
CA VAL A 247 5.63 5.95 -34.07
C VAL A 247 5.34 5.46 -35.48
N ALA A 248 4.08 5.16 -35.77
CA ALA A 248 3.63 5.00 -37.12
C ALA A 248 3.70 6.40 -37.75
N THR A 249 4.91 6.93 -37.94
CA THR A 249 5.19 7.81 -39.05
C THR A 249 4.97 6.92 -40.25
N LYS A 250 3.69 6.74 -40.62
CA LYS A 250 3.30 6.34 -41.94
C LYS A 250 3.97 7.40 -42.78
N LYS A 251 5.16 7.08 -43.30
CA LYS A 251 5.87 7.92 -44.23
C LYS A 251 4.82 8.11 -45.31
N VAL A 252 4.19 9.29 -45.34
CA VAL A 252 3.35 9.68 -46.45
C VAL A 252 4.33 9.52 -47.59
N GLN A 253 4.18 8.45 -48.37
CA GLN A 253 4.95 8.31 -49.58
C GLN A 253 4.56 9.57 -50.32
N ALA A 254 5.49 10.51 -50.44
CA ALA A 254 5.33 11.62 -51.33
C ALA A 254 4.95 10.96 -52.65
N ALA A 255 3.68 11.11 -53.04
CA ALA A 255 3.17 10.52 -54.25
C ALA A 255 4.19 10.86 -55.34
N PRO A 256 4.61 9.89 -56.18
CA PRO A 256 5.68 10.11 -57.13
C PRO A 256 5.38 11.41 -57.86
N THR A 257 6.24 12.41 -57.67
CA THR A 257 6.12 13.69 -58.32
C THR A 257 6.17 13.40 -59.80
N LYS A 258 4.99 13.36 -60.42
CA LYS A 258 4.84 13.21 -61.84
C LYS A 258 5.60 14.38 -62.42
N VAL A 259 6.75 14.11 -63.01
CA VAL A 259 7.59 15.10 -63.68
C VAL A 259 6.79 15.69 -64.83
N ILE A 260 6.03 16.75 -64.55
CA ILE A 260 5.45 17.59 -65.58
C ILE A 260 6.57 18.54 -65.99
N LYS A 261 7.15 18.19 -67.13
CA LYS A 261 7.86 19.07 -68.05
C LYS A 261 7.26 20.49 -68.01
N GLY A 262 8.13 21.48 -67.80
CA GLY A 262 7.78 22.85 -67.43
C GLY A 262 6.51 23.44 -68.06
N GLY A 263 5.71 24.06 -67.20
CA GLY A 263 4.53 24.83 -67.58
C GLY A 263 3.88 25.48 -66.36
N THR A 264 4.31 26.72 -66.09
CA THR A 264 3.49 27.85 -65.59
C THR A 264 2.66 27.68 -64.31
N ARG A 265 2.98 28.52 -63.31
CA ARG A 265 2.12 29.03 -62.20
C ARG A 265 0.69 28.46 -62.15
N GLU A 266 0.36 27.77 -61.06
CA GLU A 266 -1.00 27.86 -60.53
C GLU A 266 -1.23 29.30 -60.06
N ASP A 267 -2.23 29.99 -60.60
CA ASP A 267 -3.09 30.90 -59.83
C ASP A 267 -4.13 31.61 -60.72
N GLY A 268 -5.38 31.63 -60.27
CA GLY A 268 -6.41 32.61 -60.67
C GLY A 268 -7.57 32.13 -61.54
N THR A 269 -7.39 31.20 -62.48
CA THR A 269 -8.45 30.90 -63.49
C THR A 269 -9.53 29.93 -63.00
N ALA A 270 -9.22 29.01 -62.09
CA ALA A 270 -10.20 28.09 -61.51
C ALA A 270 -11.24 28.81 -60.62
N ARG A 271 -10.80 29.78 -59.80
CA ARG A 271 -11.67 30.55 -58.90
C ARG A 271 -12.63 31.49 -59.67
N ILE A 272 -12.19 32.04 -60.80
CA ILE A 272 -13.03 32.87 -61.69
C ILE A 272 -14.11 32.01 -62.39
N ALA A 273 -13.81 30.74 -62.70
CA ALA A 273 -14.78 29.85 -63.31
C ALA A 273 -15.90 29.44 -62.34
N ASP A 274 -15.58 29.26 -61.06
CA ASP A 274 -16.55 28.84 -60.03
C ASP A 274 -17.48 29.98 -59.59
N THR A 275 -16.95 31.20 -59.46
CA THR A 275 -17.77 32.41 -59.19
C THR A 275 -18.75 32.72 -60.32
N LYS A 276 -18.35 32.54 -61.58
CA LYS A 276 -19.24 32.73 -62.74
C LYS A 276 -20.38 31.72 -62.78
N LYS A 277 -20.12 30.45 -62.41
CA LYS A 277 -21.14 29.41 -62.29
C LYS A 277 -22.08 29.66 -61.10
N ALA A 278 -21.56 30.17 -59.98
CA ALA A 278 -22.39 30.58 -58.84
C ALA A 278 -23.31 31.76 -59.22
N ALA A 279 -22.80 32.76 -59.94
CA ALA A 279 -23.59 33.92 -60.40
C ALA A 279 -24.70 33.52 -61.40
N GLN A 280 -24.44 32.57 -62.30
CA GLN A 280 -25.47 32.04 -63.21
C GLN A 280 -26.55 31.25 -62.46
N ARG A 281 -26.17 30.45 -61.46
CA ARG A 281 -27.14 29.71 -60.62
C ARG A 281 -28.00 30.67 -59.82
N LEU A 282 -27.41 31.67 -59.16
CA LEU A 282 -28.14 32.70 -58.43
C LEU A 282 -29.19 33.41 -59.30
N SER A 283 -28.85 33.75 -60.55
CA SER A 283 -29.81 34.40 -61.47
C SER A 283 -30.99 33.52 -61.87
N ARG A 284 -30.89 32.19 -61.65
CA ARG A 284 -31.91 31.20 -62.02
C ARG A 284 -32.70 30.68 -60.82
N THR A 285 -32.05 30.53 -59.67
CA THR A 285 -32.62 29.89 -58.46
C THR A 285 -33.00 30.88 -57.37
N GLY A 286 -32.32 32.03 -57.28
CA GLY A 286 -32.56 33.04 -56.25
C GLY A 286 -32.26 32.58 -54.81
N SER A 287 -31.46 31.53 -54.63
CA SER A 287 -31.15 30.95 -53.32
C SER A 287 -30.09 31.77 -52.55
N ASP A 288 -30.26 31.86 -51.22
CA ASP A 288 -29.34 32.55 -50.32
C ASP A 288 -27.94 31.91 -50.31
N ASP A 289 -27.84 30.58 -50.44
CA ASP A 289 -26.56 29.87 -50.50
C ASP A 289 -25.75 30.20 -51.77
N ASP A 290 -26.43 30.39 -52.91
CA ASP A 290 -25.80 30.81 -54.16
C ASP A 290 -25.32 32.28 -54.07
N ALA A 291 -26.03 33.14 -53.32
CA ALA A 291 -25.63 34.52 -53.08
C ALA A 291 -24.37 34.61 -52.19
N VAL A 292 -24.28 33.77 -51.17
CA VAL A 292 -23.10 33.67 -50.29
C VAL A 292 -21.89 33.15 -51.07
N ALA A 293 -22.06 32.16 -51.96
CA ALA A 293 -20.97 31.63 -52.78
C ALA A 293 -20.39 32.69 -53.75
N VAL A 294 -21.23 33.56 -54.32
CA VAL A 294 -20.77 34.69 -55.15
C VAL A 294 -20.03 35.74 -54.32
N LEU A 295 -20.51 36.04 -53.10
CA LEU A 295 -19.88 37.01 -52.20
C LEU A 295 -18.49 36.54 -51.75
N MET A 296 -18.39 35.29 -51.28
CA MET A 296 -17.15 34.71 -50.74
C MET A 296 -16.10 34.51 -51.82
N GLY A 297 -16.51 34.09 -53.03
CA GLY A 297 -15.58 33.96 -54.16
C GLY A 297 -15.08 35.30 -54.73
N ARG A 298 -15.68 36.44 -54.35
CA ARG A 298 -15.22 37.77 -54.74
C ARG A 298 -14.06 38.27 -53.88
N TRP A 299 -13.93 37.80 -52.63
CA TRP A 299 -13.03 38.34 -51.60
C TRP A 299 -12.00 37.31 -51.06
N GLY A 300 -11.83 36.16 -51.70
CA GLY A 300 -10.84 35.11 -51.35
C GLY A 300 -9.97 34.63 -52.52
#